data_AF-A0A929YDT1-F1
#
_entry.id   AF-A0A929YDT1-F1
#
_cell.length_a   1.000
_cell.length_b   1.000
_cell.length_c   1.000
_cell.angle_alpha   90.00
_cell.angle_beta   90.00
_cell.angle_gamma   90.00
#
_symmetry.space_group_name_H-M   'P 1'
#
loop_
_entity.id
_entity.type
_entity.pdbx_description
1 polymer ?
#
loop_
_entity_poly.entity_id
_entity_poly.type
_entity_poly.pdbx_seq_one_letter_code
_entity_poly.pdbx_strand_id
1 'polypeptide(L)'
;MMKFVCQVCGYVYEGDQAPEKCPQCGAPASKFTKQEGDLSWAAEHVVGVAQGAPQDIIDDLRANFNGECSEVGMYLAMSRVAYRE
;
A
#
# COMPACT_ATOMS: atom_id res chain seq x y z
N MET A 1 27.71 3.55 -1.57
CA MET A 1 27.17 2.22 -1.92
C MET A 1 25.65 2.34 -1.93
N MET A 2 24.98 1.90 -3.00
CA MET A 2 23.52 2.05 -3.14
C MET A 2 22.83 0.82 -2.55
N LYS A 3 21.65 1.00 -1.94
CA LYS A 3 20.80 -0.11 -1.50
C LYS A 3 19.66 -0.29 -2.49
N PHE A 4 19.41 -1.52 -2.89
CA PHE A 4 18.33 -1.90 -3.76
C PHE A 4 17.42 -2.88 -3.03
N VAL A 5 16.14 -2.53 -2.89
CA VAL A 5 15.14 -3.36 -2.21
C VAL A 5 14.28 -4.05 -3.25
N CYS A 6 14.19 -5.37 -3.18
CA CYS A 6 13.28 -6.17 -3.99
C CYS A 6 11.83 -5.92 -3.54
N GLN A 7 11.01 -5.36 -4.42
CA GLN A 7 9.58 -5.07 -4.15
C GLN A 7 8.70 -6.33 -4.06
N VAL A 8 9.25 -7.51 -4.35
CA VAL A 8 8.51 -8.79 -4.29
C VAL A 8 8.68 -9.47 -2.92
N CYS A 9 9.89 -9.48 -2.37
CA CYS A 9 10.19 -10.23 -1.14
C CYS A 9 10.94 -9.43 -0.06
N GLY A 10 11.25 -8.16 -0.30
CA GLY A 10 11.95 -7.29 0.64
C GLY A 10 13.46 -7.53 0.74
N TYR A 11 14.06 -8.40 -0.07
CA TYR A 11 15.52 -8.61 -0.08
C TYR A 11 16.28 -7.31 -0.39
N VAL A 12 17.25 -6.97 0.44
CA VAL A 12 18.10 -5.79 0.29
C VAL A 12 19.45 -6.20 -0.29
N TYR A 13 19.81 -5.62 -1.42
CA TYR A 13 21.11 -5.76 -2.06
C TYR A 13 21.91 -4.47 -1.91
N GLU A 14 23.18 -4.56 -1.50
CA GLU A 14 24.09 -3.41 -1.40
C GLU A 14 25.16 -3.52 -2.49
N GLY A 15 25.21 -2.53 -3.39
CA GLY A 15 26.15 -2.53 -4.52
C GLY A 15 25.97 -1.30 -5.41
N ASP A 16 26.59 -1.33 -6.60
CA ASP A 16 26.51 -0.21 -7.55
C ASP A 16 25.27 -0.31 -8.46
N GLN A 17 24.79 -1.53 -8.74
CA GLN A 17 23.61 -1.80 -9.58
C GLN A 17 22.76 -2.95 -9.02
N ALA A 18 21.45 -2.93 -9.26
CA ALA A 18 20.56 -4.02 -8.86
C ALA A 18 20.95 -5.35 -9.56
N PRO A 19 20.86 -6.51 -8.87
CA PRO A 19 21.18 -7.80 -9.48
C PRO A 19 20.16 -8.16 -10.57
N GLU A 20 20.60 -8.91 -11.61
CA GLU A 20 19.74 -9.34 -12.72
C GLU A 20 18.50 -10.13 -12.25
N LYS A 21 18.68 -10.94 -11.20
CA LYS A 21 17.63 -11.69 -10.52
C LYS A 21 17.80 -11.58 -9.02
N CYS A 22 16.69 -11.44 -8.32
CA CYS A 22 16.67 -11.48 -6.87
C CYS A 22 17.13 -12.87 -6.39
N PRO A 23 18.18 -12.98 -5.55
CA PRO A 23 18.67 -14.27 -5.06
C PRO A 23 17.69 -14.97 -4.12
N GLN A 24 16.75 -14.23 -3.51
CA GLN A 24 15.77 -14.75 -2.56
C GLN A 24 14.49 -15.30 -3.24
N CYS A 25 13.97 -14.59 -4.27
CA CYS A 25 12.68 -14.93 -4.88
C CYS A 25 12.72 -15.10 -6.41
N GLY A 26 13.86 -14.87 -7.05
CA GLY A 26 14.01 -14.99 -8.51
C GLY A 26 13.37 -13.87 -9.34
N ALA A 27 12.77 -12.85 -8.70
CA ALA A 27 12.20 -11.70 -9.41
C ALA A 27 13.24 -10.97 -10.27
N PRO A 28 12.88 -10.44 -11.44
CA PRO A 28 13.81 -9.74 -12.32
C PRO A 28 14.29 -8.41 -11.71
N ALA A 29 15.43 -7.91 -12.20
CA ALA A 29 16.01 -6.62 -11.80
C ALA A 29 15.02 -5.44 -11.83
N SER A 30 14.03 -5.46 -12.72
CA SER A 30 12.99 -4.44 -12.84
C SER A 30 12.08 -4.31 -11.61
N LYS A 31 12.13 -5.28 -10.68
CA LYS A 31 11.40 -5.25 -9.41
C LYS A 31 12.26 -4.73 -8.24
N PHE A 32 13.49 -4.30 -8.47
CA PHE A 32 14.29 -3.62 -7.47
C PHE A 32 14.07 -2.11 -7.52
N THR A 33 13.87 -1.50 -6.36
CA THR A 33 13.84 -0.03 -6.21
C THR A 33 15.07 0.39 -5.43
N LYS A 34 15.76 1.42 -5.93
CA LYS A 34 16.87 2.05 -5.20
C LYS A 34 16.31 2.79 -4.00
N GLN A 35 16.84 2.51 -2.81
CA GLN A 35 16.46 3.20 -1.58
C GLN A 35 17.22 4.53 -1.51
N GLU A 36 16.52 5.64 -1.71
CA GLU A 36 17.04 7.00 -1.57
C GLU A 36 16.34 7.67 -0.38
N GLY A 37 17.09 8.03 0.68
CA GLY A 37 16.57 8.74 1.87
C GLY A 37 16.60 7.93 3.18
N ASP A 38 16.47 8.64 4.31
CA ASP A 38 16.80 8.13 5.66
C ASP A 38 15.70 7.30 6.36
N LEU A 39 14.47 7.24 5.87
CA LEU A 39 13.39 6.47 6.53
C LEU A 39 12.38 5.90 5.52
N SER A 40 12.51 4.61 5.18
CA SER A 40 11.46 3.85 4.46
C SER A 40 10.65 3.02 5.45
N TRP A 41 9.36 3.27 5.56
CA TRP A 41 8.46 2.47 6.40
C TRP A 41 8.05 1.20 5.65
N ALA A 42 7.98 0.06 6.34
CA ALA A 42 7.60 -1.22 5.74
C ALA A 42 6.17 -1.21 5.16
N ALA A 43 5.31 -0.29 5.61
CA ALA A 43 3.95 -0.08 5.11
C ALA A 43 3.74 1.41 4.81
N GLU A 44 4.22 1.86 3.66
CA GLU A 44 3.94 3.20 3.16
C GLU A 44 2.61 3.20 2.40
N HIS A 45 1.69 4.11 2.75
CA HIS A 45 0.43 4.25 2.03
C HIS A 45 0.69 4.92 0.68
N VAL A 46 0.61 4.14 -0.40
CA VAL A 46 0.72 4.66 -1.77
C VAL A 46 -0.66 5.11 -2.25
N VAL A 47 -0.79 6.38 -2.62
CA VAL A 47 -2.03 6.91 -3.21
C VAL A 47 -2.10 6.53 -4.69
N GLY A 48 -3.27 6.06 -5.14
CA GLY A 48 -3.52 5.80 -6.57
C GLY A 48 -3.20 4.38 -7.05
N VAL A 49 -2.97 3.41 -6.15
CA VAL A 49 -2.71 2.00 -6.53
C VAL A 49 -3.83 1.40 -7.39
N ALA A 50 -5.06 1.88 -7.25
CA ALA A 50 -6.20 1.45 -8.05
C ALA A 50 -6.32 2.15 -9.42
N GLN A 51 -5.42 3.06 -9.80
CA GLN A 51 -5.51 3.76 -11.10
C GLN A 51 -5.40 2.76 -12.25
N GLY A 52 -6.40 2.75 -13.12
CA GLY A 52 -6.48 1.83 -14.27
C GLY A 52 -7.05 0.46 -13.93
N ALA A 53 -7.54 0.23 -12.71
CA ALA A 53 -8.30 -0.97 -12.39
C ALA A 53 -9.62 -1.01 -13.19
N PRO A 54 -10.14 -2.22 -13.50
CA PRO A 54 -11.46 -2.43 -14.06
C PRO A 54 -12.57 -1.64 -13.34
N GLN A 55 -13.57 -1.19 -14.11
CA GLN A 55 -14.61 -0.28 -13.60
C GLN A 55 -15.47 -0.92 -12.49
N ASP A 56 -15.75 -2.22 -12.59
CA ASP A 56 -16.43 -3.01 -11.56
C ASP A 56 -15.67 -2.97 -10.22
N ILE A 57 -14.35 -3.16 -10.24
CA ILE A 57 -13.52 -3.06 -9.03
C ILE A 57 -13.58 -1.65 -8.44
N ILE A 58 -13.53 -0.62 -9.28
CA ILE A 58 -13.63 0.78 -8.82
C ILE A 58 -14.98 1.06 -8.16
N ASP A 59 -16.06 0.53 -8.73
CA ASP A 59 -17.42 0.72 -8.21
C ASP A 59 -17.64 -0.03 -6.89
N ASP A 60 -17.09 -1.25 -6.76
CA ASP A 60 -17.09 -1.98 -5.48
C ASP A 60 -16.29 -1.25 -4.39
N LEU A 61 -15.11 -0.72 -4.73
CA LEU A 61 -14.31 0.08 -3.79
C LEU A 61 -15.07 1.33 -3.32
N ARG A 62 -15.81 2.00 -4.21
CA ARG A 62 -16.67 3.13 -3.87
C ARG A 62 -17.85 2.71 -3.01
N ALA A 63 -18.49 1.59 -3.32
CA ALA A 63 -19.60 1.05 -2.55
C ALA A 63 -19.17 0.75 -1.11
N ASN A 64 -18.02 0.09 -0.94
CA ASN A 64 -17.43 -0.19 0.37
C ASN A 64 -17.15 1.11 1.14
N PHE A 65 -16.47 2.08 0.52
CA PHE A 65 -16.18 3.36 1.15
C PHE A 65 -17.46 4.08 1.62
N ASN A 66 -18.49 4.12 0.77
CA ASN A 66 -19.76 4.76 1.10
C ASN A 66 -20.52 4.02 2.22
N GLY A 67 -20.50 2.69 2.23
CA GLY A 67 -21.10 1.86 3.28
C GLY A 67 -20.47 2.13 4.64
N GLU A 68 -19.14 2.02 4.71
CA GLU A 68 -18.37 2.28 5.93
C GLU A 68 -18.59 3.70 6.47
N CYS A 69 -18.56 4.72 5.59
CA CYS A 69 -18.80 6.10 6.02
C CYS A 69 -20.22 6.30 6.58
N SER A 70 -21.22 5.64 6.00
CA SER A 70 -22.61 5.72 6.45
C SER A 70 -22.79 5.02 7.81
N GLU A 71 -22.15 3.87 7.98
CA GLU A 71 -22.15 3.10 9.22
C GLU A 71 -21.50 3.88 10.37
N VAL A 72 -20.34 4.51 10.12
CA VAL A 72 -19.69 5.41 11.10
C VAL A 72 -20.63 6.56 11.50
N GLY A 73 -21.33 7.16 10.53
CA GLY A 73 -22.32 8.19 10.79
C GLY A 73 -23.45 7.72 11.71
N MET A 74 -23.95 6.50 11.49
CA MET A 74 -24.97 5.87 12.32
C MET A 74 -24.47 5.64 13.74
N TYR A 75 -23.28 5.08 13.92
CA TYR A 75 -22.70 4.86 15.24
C TYR A 75 -22.53 6.17 16.02
N LEU A 76 -22.01 7.22 15.38
CA LEU A 76 -21.88 8.54 16.00
C LEU A 76 -23.24 9.11 16.43
N ALA A 77 -24.29 8.93 15.62
CA ALA A 77 -25.64 9.36 15.97
C ALA A 77 -26.20 8.59 17.17
N MET A 78 -26.06 7.26 17.19
CA MET A 78 -26.50 6.41 18.30
C MET A 78 -25.75 6.75 19.60
N SER A 79 -24.44 6.94 19.55
CA SER A 79 -23.66 7.34 20.73
C SER A 79 -24.12 8.69 21.29
N ARG A 80 -24.51 9.64 20.43
CA ARG A 80 -25.05 10.94 20.88
C ARG A 80 -26.42 10.82 21.54
N VAL A 81 -27.27 9.90 21.08
CA VAL A 81 -28.57 9.63 21.71
C VAL A 81 -28.35 8.99 23.08
N ALA A 82 -27.48 7.99 23.19
CA ALA A 82 -27.18 7.31 24.45
C ALA A 82 -26.62 8.27 25.53
N TYR A 83 -25.87 9.31 25.13
CA TYR A 83 -25.38 10.33 26.08
C TYR A 83 -26.49 11.27 26.60
N ARG A 84 -27.62 11.36 25.91
CA ARG A 84 -28.74 12.25 26.25
C ARG A 84 -29.81 11.58 27.11
N GLU A 85 -29.76 10.26 27.26
CA GLU A 85 -30.56 9.48 28.22
C GLU A 85 -29.88 9.46 29.60
#